data_AF-B5VTS6-F1
#
_entry.id   AF-B5VTS6-F1
#
_cell.length_a   1.000
_cell.length_b   1.000
_cell.length_c   1.000
_cell.angle_alpha   90.00
_cell.angle_beta   90.00
_cell.angle_gamma   90.00
#
_symmetry.space_group_name_H-M   'P 1'
#
loop_
_entity.id
_entity.type
_entity.pdbx_description
1 polymer ?
#
loop_
_entity_poly.entity_id
_entity_poly.type
_entity_poly.pdbx_seq_one_letter_code
_entity_poly.pdbx_strand_id
1 'polypeptide(L)'
;MEKYTNWRDNGTGIAPFLPNTIRKPSKVMTACLLGILGVKTIIMLPLIMLYLLTGQNNLLGLILKFTFSWKEEITVQGIKKRDVRKSKHYPQKGKLYICNCTSPLDAFSVVLLAQGPVTLLVPSNDIVYKVSIREFINFILAGGLDIKLYGHEVAELSQLGNTVNFMFAEGTSCNGKSVLPFSITGKKLKEFIDPSITTMNPAMAKTKKFELQTIQIKTNKTAITTLPISNMEYLSRFLNKGINVKCKINEPQVLSDNLEELRVALNGGDKYKLVSRKLDVESKRNFVKEYISDQRKKRK
;
A
#
# COMPACT_ATOMS: atom_id res chain seq x y z
N MET A 1 28.64 -2.19 10.32
CA MET A 1 27.43 -2.58 9.56
C MET A 1 26.61 -3.68 10.24
N GLU A 2 27.00 -4.14 11.44
CA GLU A 2 26.40 -5.33 12.10
C GLU A 2 25.15 -5.05 12.94
N LYS A 3 24.86 -3.78 13.27
CA LYS A 3 23.85 -3.41 14.27
C LYS A 3 22.40 -3.72 13.86
N TYR A 4 22.11 -3.82 12.55
CA TYR A 4 20.76 -4.13 12.05
C TYR A 4 20.67 -5.48 11.32
N THR A 5 21.65 -6.37 11.53
CA THR A 5 21.68 -7.69 10.89
C THR A 5 20.44 -8.52 11.22
N ASN A 6 19.89 -8.37 12.43
CA ASN A 6 18.68 -9.08 12.86
C ASN A 6 17.41 -8.71 12.06
N TRP A 7 17.38 -7.53 11.45
CA TRP A 7 16.27 -7.07 10.59
C TRP A 7 16.63 -7.13 9.10
N ARG A 8 17.66 -7.91 8.78
CA ARG A 8 18.04 -8.29 7.44
C ARG A 8 17.69 -9.76 7.26
N ASP A 9 17.06 -10.06 6.15
CA ASP A 9 16.75 -11.43 5.81
C ASP A 9 18.03 -12.20 5.48
N ASN A 10 18.22 -13.36 6.11
CA ASN A 10 19.45 -14.15 5.95
C ASN A 10 19.58 -14.79 4.57
N GLY A 11 18.47 -15.17 3.94
CA GLY A 11 18.49 -15.82 2.63
C GLY A 11 18.68 -14.82 1.49
N THR A 12 17.92 -13.73 1.52
CA THR A 12 17.89 -12.73 0.43
C THR A 12 18.85 -11.57 0.65
N GLY A 13 19.34 -11.38 1.88
CA GLY A 13 20.11 -10.20 2.26
C GLY A 13 19.30 -8.90 2.20
N ILE A 14 17.98 -8.95 2.09
CA ILE A 14 17.11 -7.77 2.03
C ILE A 14 16.79 -7.31 3.45
N ALA A 15 16.99 -6.03 3.74
CA ALA A 15 16.55 -5.42 4.99
C ALA A 15 15.31 -4.55 4.71
N PRO A 16 14.09 -5.08 4.87
CA PRO A 16 12.87 -4.42 4.36
C PRO A 16 12.47 -3.17 5.14
N PHE A 17 12.91 -3.03 6.40
CA PHE A 17 12.56 -1.88 7.24
C PHE A 17 13.56 -0.73 7.15
N LEU A 18 14.77 -0.98 6.62
CA LEU A 18 15.77 0.07 6.45
C LEU A 18 15.29 1.10 5.43
N PRO A 19 15.31 2.40 5.78
CA PRO A 19 14.87 3.46 4.89
C PRO A 19 15.81 3.55 3.68
N ASN A 20 15.23 3.92 2.54
CA ASN A 20 16.02 4.20 1.36
C ASN A 20 16.87 5.46 1.57
N THR A 21 18.11 5.45 1.08
CA THR A 21 18.97 6.63 1.10
C THR A 21 18.43 7.67 0.13
N ILE A 22 17.97 8.80 0.68
CA ILE A 22 17.39 9.90 -0.08
C ILE A 22 18.25 11.14 0.17
N ARG A 23 18.71 11.78 -0.91
CA ARG A 23 19.35 13.09 -0.83
C ARG A 23 18.30 14.13 -0.46
N LYS A 24 18.40 14.69 0.74
CA LYS A 24 17.49 15.75 1.18
C LYS A 24 17.77 17.03 0.38
N PRO A 25 16.73 17.74 -0.11
CA PRO A 25 16.92 19.06 -0.71
C PRO A 25 17.44 20.05 0.34
N SER A 26 18.10 21.14 -0.11
CA SER A 26 18.47 22.23 0.79
C SER A 26 17.22 22.90 1.36
N LYS A 27 17.35 23.55 2.52
CA LYS A 27 16.22 24.26 3.16
C LYS A 27 15.63 25.34 2.23
N VAL A 28 16.50 26.09 1.55
CA VAL A 28 16.12 27.13 0.58
C VAL A 28 15.33 26.53 -0.59
N MET A 29 15.83 25.43 -1.17
CA MET A 29 15.13 24.72 -2.25
C MET A 29 13.77 24.21 -1.79
N THR A 30 13.68 23.68 -0.57
CA THR A 30 12.42 23.19 0.00
C THR A 30 11.40 24.33 0.16
N ALA A 31 11.82 25.49 0.67
CA ALA A 31 10.95 26.66 0.80
C ALA A 31 10.43 27.15 -0.57
N CYS A 32 11.31 27.21 -1.57
CA CYS A 32 10.93 27.57 -2.93
C CYS A 32 9.89 26.59 -3.52
N LEU A 33 10.14 25.29 -3.40
CA LEU A 33 9.23 24.25 -3.89
C LEU A 33 7.87 24.27 -3.17
N LEU A 34 7.84 24.58 -1.87
CA LEU A 34 6.60 24.77 -1.12
C LEU A 34 5.83 26.01 -1.60
N GLY A 35 6.53 27.12 -1.90
CA GLY A 35 5.92 28.29 -2.51
C GLY A 35 5.27 27.98 -3.87
N ILE A 36 5.99 27.26 -4.73
CA ILE A 36 5.47 26.79 -6.02
C ILE A 36 4.23 25.89 -5.83
N LEU A 37 4.27 24.97 -4.86
CA LEU A 37 3.12 24.13 -4.54
C LEU A 37 1.91 24.96 -4.09
N GLY A 38 2.14 25.99 -3.27
CA GLY A 38 1.09 26.93 -2.83
C GLY A 38 0.38 27.58 -4.01
N VAL A 39 1.15 28.17 -4.94
CA VAL A 39 0.61 28.77 -6.17
C VAL A 39 -0.17 27.75 -7.00
N LYS A 40 0.38 26.55 -7.23
CA LYS A 40 -0.30 25.48 -7.95
C LYS A 40 -1.62 25.07 -7.29
N THR A 41 -1.65 25.06 -5.96
CA THR A 41 -2.85 24.69 -5.17
C THR A 41 -3.94 25.76 -5.31
N ILE A 42 -3.58 27.05 -5.27
CA ILE A 42 -4.53 28.15 -5.49
C ILE A 42 -5.14 28.06 -6.89
N ILE A 43 -4.32 27.82 -7.92
CA ILE A 43 -4.79 27.66 -9.30
C ILE A 43 -5.75 26.47 -9.42
N MET A 44 -5.44 25.35 -8.75
CA MET A 44 -6.28 24.15 -8.79
C MET A 44 -7.46 24.16 -7.81
N LEU A 45 -7.63 25.21 -7.01
CA LEU A 45 -8.65 25.28 -5.97
C LEU A 45 -10.08 25.03 -6.50
N PRO A 46 -10.51 25.58 -7.65
CA PRO A 46 -11.85 25.28 -8.18
C PRO A 46 -12.05 23.79 -8.49
N LEU A 47 -11.02 23.13 -9.04
CA LEU A 47 -11.06 21.69 -9.34
C LEU A 47 -11.04 20.86 -8.06
N ILE A 48 -10.31 21.29 -7.02
CA ILE A 48 -10.31 20.65 -5.70
C ILE A 48 -11.70 20.72 -5.08
N MET A 49 -12.35 21.89 -5.12
CA MET A 49 -13.72 22.05 -4.61
C MET A 49 -14.71 21.17 -5.39
N LEU A 50 -14.59 21.12 -6.72
CA LEU A 50 -15.41 20.24 -7.56
C LEU A 50 -15.18 18.75 -7.24
N TYR A 51 -13.94 18.35 -6.99
CA TYR A 51 -13.62 16.98 -6.58
C TYR A 51 -14.24 16.65 -5.22
N LEU A 52 -14.17 17.55 -4.24
CA LEU A 52 -14.79 17.34 -2.92
C LEU A 52 -16.30 17.16 -3.01
N LEU A 53 -16.95 17.83 -3.97
CA LEU A 53 -18.39 17.72 -4.19
C LEU A 53 -18.78 16.45 -4.97
N THR A 54 -17.98 16.06 -5.98
CA THR A 54 -18.36 15.01 -6.95
C THR A 54 -17.72 13.65 -6.69
N GLY A 55 -16.59 13.59 -5.97
CA GLY A 55 -15.83 12.36 -5.71
C GLY A 55 -15.25 11.70 -6.97
N GLN A 56 -15.13 12.41 -8.09
CA GLN A 56 -14.68 11.80 -9.35
C GLN A 56 -13.18 11.54 -9.36
N ASN A 57 -12.78 10.26 -9.47
CA ASN A 57 -11.38 9.83 -9.52
C ASN A 57 -10.59 10.47 -10.68
N ASN A 58 -11.24 10.79 -11.80
CA ASN A 58 -10.59 11.46 -12.93
C ASN A 58 -10.12 12.89 -12.58
N LEU A 59 -10.92 13.63 -11.80
CA LEU A 59 -10.55 14.97 -11.32
C LEU A 59 -9.38 14.90 -10.35
N LEU A 60 -9.39 13.92 -9.44
CA LEU A 60 -8.27 13.66 -8.54
C LEU A 60 -6.97 13.41 -9.33
N GLY A 61 -7.04 12.59 -10.39
CA GLY A 61 -5.90 12.32 -11.25
C GLY A 61 -5.34 13.59 -11.91
N LEU A 62 -6.20 14.49 -12.36
CA LEU A 62 -5.80 15.79 -12.94
C LEU A 62 -5.16 16.71 -11.88
N ILE A 63 -5.77 16.79 -10.69
CA ILE A 63 -5.24 17.56 -9.56
C ILE A 63 -3.83 17.08 -9.20
N LEU A 64 -3.64 15.77 -9.04
CA LEU A 64 -2.34 15.19 -8.69
C LEU A 64 -1.29 15.37 -9.79
N LYS A 65 -1.68 15.24 -11.07
CA LYS A 65 -0.81 15.49 -12.23
C LYS A 65 -0.26 16.92 -12.21
N PHE A 66 -1.11 17.91 -11.99
CA PHE A 66 -0.71 19.31 -12.01
C PHE A 66 0.09 19.72 -10.76
N THR A 67 -0.42 19.37 -9.58
CA THR A 67 0.15 19.81 -8.29
C THR A 67 1.48 19.11 -7.99
N PHE A 68 1.54 17.78 -8.15
CA PHE A 68 2.69 16.97 -7.74
C PHE A 68 3.48 16.35 -8.89
N SER A 69 3.18 16.72 -10.14
CA SER A 69 3.81 16.10 -11.33
C SER A 69 3.64 14.58 -11.33
N TRP A 70 2.45 14.11 -10.97
CA TRP A 70 2.13 12.68 -10.86
C TRP A 70 2.18 11.98 -12.22
N LYS A 71 2.96 10.91 -12.32
CA LYS A 71 3.05 10.04 -13.50
C LYS A 71 2.70 8.61 -13.11
N GLU A 72 1.68 8.08 -13.76
CA GLU A 72 1.20 6.71 -13.53
C GLU A 72 1.47 5.83 -14.75
N GLU A 73 2.01 4.64 -14.49
CA GLU A 73 2.19 3.59 -15.50
C GLU A 73 1.44 2.35 -15.05
N ILE A 74 0.37 2.01 -15.76
CA ILE A 74 -0.49 0.87 -15.44
C ILE A 74 -0.19 -0.24 -16.44
N THR A 75 0.08 -1.43 -15.91
CA THR A 75 0.34 -2.66 -16.67
C THR A 75 -0.59 -3.75 -16.18
N VAL A 76 -1.16 -4.52 -17.10
CA VAL A 76 -1.98 -5.68 -16.80
C VAL A 76 -1.24 -6.90 -17.31
N GLN A 77 -1.05 -7.90 -16.46
CA GLN A 77 -0.36 -9.12 -16.83
C GLN A 77 -1.08 -9.82 -17.99
N GLY A 78 -0.31 -10.32 -18.96
CA GLY A 78 -0.84 -11.01 -20.14
C GLY A 78 -1.45 -10.10 -21.23
N ILE A 79 -1.55 -8.78 -21.01
CA ILE A 79 -2.25 -7.88 -21.94
C ILE A 79 -1.32 -6.75 -22.40
N LYS A 80 -1.24 -6.54 -23.73
CA LYS A 80 -0.48 -5.42 -24.30
C LYS A 80 -1.16 -4.09 -23.92
N LYS A 81 -0.36 -3.06 -23.61
CA LYS A 81 -0.84 -1.76 -23.12
C LYS A 81 -1.98 -1.14 -23.95
N ARG A 82 -1.95 -1.31 -25.28
CA ARG A 82 -2.97 -0.81 -26.22
C ARG A 82 -4.33 -1.52 -26.11
N ASP A 83 -4.33 -2.76 -25.63
CA ASP A 83 -5.53 -3.61 -25.56
C ASP A 83 -6.22 -3.52 -24.18
N VAL A 84 -5.66 -2.71 -23.26
CA VAL A 84 -6.16 -2.55 -21.90
C VAL A 84 -7.42 -1.68 -21.88
N ARG A 85 -8.57 -2.33 -21.73
CA ARG A 85 -9.87 -1.69 -21.45
C ARG A 85 -10.13 -1.53 -19.94
N LYS A 86 -10.42 -0.31 -19.47
CA LYS A 86 -10.72 -0.03 -18.05
C LYS A 86 -11.93 -0.78 -17.52
N SER A 87 -13.02 -0.86 -18.31
CA SER A 87 -14.25 -1.56 -17.91
C SER A 87 -14.07 -3.06 -17.64
N LYS A 88 -13.05 -3.70 -18.23
CA LYS A 88 -12.81 -5.14 -18.11
C LYS A 88 -11.62 -5.47 -17.20
N HIS A 89 -10.54 -4.71 -17.30
CA HIS A 89 -9.26 -5.08 -16.68
C HIS A 89 -8.93 -4.27 -15.42
N TYR A 90 -9.65 -3.17 -15.14
CA TYR A 90 -9.39 -2.37 -13.93
C TYR A 90 -10.26 -2.87 -12.76
N PRO A 91 -9.85 -2.55 -11.52
CA PRO A 91 -10.58 -2.94 -10.32
C PRO A 91 -12.05 -2.51 -10.32
N GLN A 92 -12.94 -3.49 -10.26
CA GLN A 92 -14.40 -3.34 -10.23
C GLN A 92 -14.96 -3.45 -8.81
N LYS A 93 -16.19 -2.93 -8.62
CA LYS A 93 -16.94 -2.98 -7.36
C LYS A 93 -17.24 -4.42 -6.93
N GLY A 94 -17.39 -4.64 -5.63
CA GLY A 94 -17.75 -5.94 -5.04
C GLY A 94 -16.62 -6.97 -5.03
N LYS A 95 -15.42 -6.61 -5.51
CA LYS A 95 -14.23 -7.46 -5.52
C LYS A 95 -13.18 -6.99 -4.53
N LEU A 96 -12.36 -7.93 -4.08
CA LEU A 96 -11.22 -7.71 -3.19
C LEU A 96 -9.91 -7.87 -3.98
N TYR A 97 -9.01 -6.89 -3.82
CA TYR A 97 -7.69 -6.88 -4.45
C TYR A 97 -6.62 -6.80 -3.36
N ILE A 98 -5.61 -7.66 -3.44
CA ILE A 98 -4.49 -7.66 -2.49
C ILE A 98 -3.39 -6.76 -3.03
N CYS A 99 -2.90 -5.83 -2.21
CA CYS A 99 -1.88 -4.85 -2.56
C CYS A 99 -0.68 -4.93 -1.62
N ASN A 100 0.49 -4.56 -2.12
CA ASN A 100 1.67 -4.29 -1.29
C ASN A 100 1.62 -2.86 -0.72
N CYS A 101 2.34 -2.61 0.37
CA CYS A 101 2.36 -1.31 1.05
C CYS A 101 3.79 -0.76 1.18
N THR A 102 4.03 0.40 0.58
CA THR A 102 5.36 1.04 0.54
C THR A 102 5.33 2.51 0.92
N SER A 103 4.21 3.18 0.65
CA SER A 103 4.10 4.64 0.73
C SER A 103 2.69 5.08 1.16
N PRO A 104 2.55 6.22 1.87
CA PRO A 104 1.25 6.87 2.05
C PRO A 104 0.51 7.14 0.74
N LEU A 105 1.23 7.34 -0.37
CA LEU A 105 0.65 7.64 -1.69
C LEU A 105 0.07 6.40 -2.39
N ASP A 106 0.28 5.21 -1.84
CA ASP A 106 -0.31 3.99 -2.37
C ASP A 106 -1.84 4.04 -2.29
N ALA A 107 -2.41 4.75 -1.29
CA ALA A 107 -3.83 5.02 -1.19
C ALA A 107 -4.37 5.79 -2.41
N PHE A 108 -3.69 6.85 -2.85
CA PHE A 108 -4.10 7.58 -4.06
C PHE A 108 -3.94 6.71 -5.31
N SER A 109 -2.89 5.89 -5.36
CA SER A 109 -2.63 5.00 -6.48
C SER A 109 -3.78 4.02 -6.71
N VAL A 110 -4.32 3.40 -5.65
CA VAL A 110 -5.47 2.50 -5.77
C VAL A 110 -6.78 3.23 -6.07
N VAL A 111 -6.96 4.45 -5.56
CA VAL A 111 -8.13 5.29 -5.88
C VAL A 111 -8.17 5.64 -7.36
N LEU A 112 -7.03 5.99 -7.96
CA LEU A 112 -6.94 6.28 -9.40
C LEU A 112 -7.17 5.04 -10.28
N LEU A 113 -6.89 3.84 -9.76
CA LEU A 113 -7.16 2.58 -10.48
C LEU A 113 -8.64 2.17 -10.43
N ALA A 114 -9.33 2.46 -9.34
CA ALA A 114 -10.67 1.96 -9.08
C ALA A 114 -11.74 2.48 -10.03
N GLN A 115 -12.64 1.59 -10.47
CA GLN A 115 -13.85 1.94 -11.23
C GLN A 115 -15.06 2.11 -10.30
N GLY A 116 -14.89 2.90 -9.23
CA GLY A 116 -15.95 3.17 -8.25
C GLY A 116 -15.43 3.74 -6.93
N PRO A 117 -16.30 3.89 -5.92
CA PRO A 117 -15.91 4.28 -4.57
C PRO A 117 -14.97 3.23 -3.97
N VAL A 118 -13.97 3.68 -3.22
CA VAL A 118 -12.87 2.82 -2.75
C VAL A 118 -12.95 2.62 -1.25
N THR A 119 -12.71 1.38 -0.83
CA THR A 119 -12.46 1.02 0.56
C THR A 119 -11.04 0.49 0.69
N LEU A 120 -10.28 1.06 1.62
CA LEU A 120 -8.93 0.61 1.97
C LEU A 120 -9.01 -0.28 3.21
N LEU A 121 -8.39 -1.45 3.13
CA LEU A 121 -8.37 -2.47 4.17
C LEU A 121 -6.93 -2.75 4.57
N VAL A 122 -6.68 -2.87 5.87
CA VAL A 122 -5.38 -3.20 6.42
C VAL A 122 -5.58 -4.26 7.52
N PRO A 123 -5.06 -5.48 7.36
CA PRO A 123 -5.15 -6.49 8.41
C PRO A 123 -4.10 -6.25 9.50
N SER A 124 -4.44 -6.62 10.72
CA SER A 124 -3.51 -6.71 11.85
C SER A 124 -3.92 -7.84 12.76
N ASN A 125 -3.06 -8.87 12.88
CA ASN A 125 -3.31 -10.06 13.70
C ASN A 125 -4.65 -10.73 13.35
N ASP A 126 -4.86 -11.04 12.06
CA ASP A 126 -6.09 -11.66 11.53
C ASP A 126 -7.38 -10.84 11.63
N ILE A 127 -7.34 -9.61 12.17
CA ILE A 127 -8.47 -8.68 12.19
C ILE A 127 -8.31 -7.68 11.05
N VAL A 128 -9.38 -7.44 10.29
CA VAL A 128 -9.37 -6.52 9.14
C VAL A 128 -9.91 -5.15 9.56
N TYR A 129 -9.13 -4.11 9.32
CA TYR A 129 -9.51 -2.73 9.60
C TYR A 129 -9.78 -1.96 8.31
N LYS A 130 -10.92 -1.28 8.25
CA LYS A 130 -11.25 -0.29 7.23
C LYS A 130 -10.72 1.07 7.64
N VAL A 131 -10.08 1.74 6.68
CA VAL A 131 -9.56 3.11 6.85
C VAL A 131 -9.93 4.01 5.67
N SER A 132 -10.14 5.28 5.97
CA SER A 132 -10.20 6.35 4.98
C SER A 132 -8.80 6.65 4.42
N ILE A 133 -8.74 7.40 3.32
CA ILE A 133 -7.46 7.82 2.71
C ILE A 133 -6.61 8.61 3.71
N ARG A 134 -7.22 9.50 4.49
CA ARG A 134 -6.51 10.33 5.48
C ARG A 134 -5.97 9.49 6.64
N GLU A 135 -6.77 8.57 7.16
CA GLU A 135 -6.36 7.63 8.21
C GLU A 135 -5.22 6.73 7.73
N PHE A 136 -5.31 6.21 6.50
CA PHE A 136 -4.24 5.42 5.90
C PHE A 136 -2.93 6.21 5.78
N ILE A 137 -3.00 7.45 5.29
CA ILE A 137 -1.82 8.32 5.17
C ILE A 137 -1.20 8.55 6.57
N ASN A 138 -2.01 8.90 7.57
CA ASN A 138 -1.54 9.12 8.92
C ASN A 138 -0.93 7.85 9.54
N PHE A 139 -1.56 6.69 9.32
CA PHE A 139 -1.08 5.39 9.75
C PHE A 139 0.31 5.09 9.18
N ILE A 140 0.53 5.24 7.88
CA ILE A 140 1.83 4.98 7.26
C ILE A 140 2.87 6.03 7.68
N LEU A 141 2.50 7.30 7.83
CA LEU A 141 3.38 8.35 8.32
C LEU A 141 3.77 8.17 9.79
N ALA A 142 2.93 7.52 10.59
CA ALA A 142 3.25 7.05 11.93
C ALA A 142 4.12 5.78 11.94
N GLY A 143 4.59 5.33 10.77
CA GLY A 143 5.44 4.15 10.59
C GLY A 143 4.67 2.86 10.34
N GLY A 144 3.34 2.88 10.23
CA GLY A 144 2.51 1.73 9.91
C GLY A 144 2.53 0.63 10.98
N LEU A 145 2.57 0.99 12.27
CA LEU A 145 2.82 0.04 13.36
C LEU A 145 1.58 -0.48 14.08
N ASP A 146 0.52 0.33 14.13
CA ASP A 146 -0.72 -0.01 14.81
C ASP A 146 -1.90 0.62 14.07
N ILE A 147 -2.62 -0.21 13.32
CA ILE A 147 -3.78 0.22 12.53
C ILE A 147 -5.01 0.46 13.40
N LYS A 148 -5.07 -0.13 14.61
CA LYS A 148 -6.23 -0.05 15.51
C LYS A 148 -6.52 1.38 15.95
N LEU A 149 -5.49 2.24 15.95
CA LEU A 149 -5.59 3.65 16.28
C LEU A 149 -6.22 4.51 15.18
N TYR A 150 -6.35 3.98 13.96
CA TYR A 150 -6.75 4.73 12.77
C TYR A 150 -7.96 4.16 12.06
N GLY A 151 -8.22 2.85 12.18
CA GLY A 151 -9.27 2.17 11.43
C GLY A 151 -10.34 1.55 12.30
N HIS A 152 -11.45 1.21 11.65
CA HIS A 152 -12.58 0.52 12.25
C HIS A 152 -12.59 -0.94 11.81
N GLU A 153 -12.85 -1.85 12.73
CA GLU A 153 -12.94 -3.28 12.43
C GLU A 153 -14.10 -3.57 11.47
N VAL A 154 -13.85 -4.45 10.51
CA VAL A 154 -14.86 -4.96 9.57
C VAL A 154 -14.82 -6.47 9.60
N ALA A 155 -15.95 -7.09 9.89
CA ALA A 155 -16.06 -8.54 10.02
C ALA A 155 -16.08 -9.24 8.65
N GLU A 156 -16.72 -8.63 7.64
CA GLU A 156 -17.03 -9.32 6.38
C GLU A 156 -16.97 -8.40 5.16
N LEU A 157 -16.59 -8.97 4.01
CA LEU A 157 -16.56 -8.29 2.72
C LEU A 157 -17.97 -7.91 2.21
N SER A 158 -19.00 -8.65 2.61
CA SER A 158 -20.41 -8.42 2.27
C SER A 158 -20.87 -6.98 2.58
N GLN A 159 -20.39 -6.43 3.69
CA GLN A 159 -20.66 -5.06 4.16
C GLN A 159 -20.09 -3.98 3.21
N LEU A 160 -19.21 -4.37 2.28
CA LEU A 160 -18.45 -3.49 1.38
C LEU A 160 -18.76 -3.78 -0.11
N GLY A 161 -19.90 -4.40 -0.40
CA GLY A 161 -20.24 -4.85 -1.76
C GLY A 161 -20.34 -3.75 -2.82
N ASN A 162 -20.68 -2.51 -2.43
CA ASN A 162 -20.79 -1.38 -3.38
C ASN A 162 -19.45 -0.65 -3.63
N THR A 163 -18.36 -1.09 -3.00
CA THR A 163 -17.04 -0.46 -3.13
C THR A 163 -16.04 -1.37 -3.83
N VAL A 164 -14.98 -0.78 -4.37
CA VAL A 164 -13.78 -1.49 -4.81
C VAL A 164 -12.86 -1.64 -3.60
N ASN A 165 -12.57 -2.88 -3.20
CA ASN A 165 -11.90 -3.16 -1.92
C ASN A 165 -10.42 -3.48 -2.16
N PHE A 166 -9.51 -2.69 -1.58
CA PHE A 166 -8.07 -2.94 -1.66
C PHE A 166 -7.52 -3.26 -0.28
N MET A 167 -6.91 -4.44 -0.13
CA MET A 167 -6.30 -4.88 1.11
C MET A 167 -4.79 -4.82 1.03
N PHE A 168 -4.18 -3.99 1.89
CA PHE A 168 -2.73 -3.92 2.08
C PHE A 168 -2.27 -5.05 3.01
N ALA A 169 -2.21 -6.26 2.46
CA ALA A 169 -2.11 -7.51 3.24
C ALA A 169 -0.85 -7.63 4.12
N GLU A 170 0.21 -6.89 3.81
CA GLU A 170 1.42 -6.79 4.64
C GLU A 170 1.16 -6.21 6.04
N GLY A 171 0.05 -5.48 6.24
CA GLY A 171 -0.31 -4.85 7.51
C GLY A 171 0.60 -3.68 7.92
N THR A 172 1.64 -3.39 7.14
CA THR A 172 2.61 -2.31 7.40
C THR A 172 3.36 -1.93 6.12
N SER A 173 4.06 -0.79 6.13
CA SER A 173 4.90 -0.35 5.00
C SER A 173 6.30 -0.98 4.97
N CYS A 174 6.82 -1.25 3.78
CA CYS A 174 8.19 -1.73 3.56
C CYS A 174 8.98 -0.83 2.60
N ASN A 175 10.28 -1.10 2.42
CA ASN A 175 11.14 -0.29 1.55
C ASN A 175 10.96 -0.55 0.04
N GLY A 176 9.99 -1.38 -0.35
CA GLY A 176 9.66 -1.72 -1.73
C GLY A 176 10.64 -2.67 -2.44
N LYS A 177 11.59 -3.28 -1.72
CA LYS A 177 12.54 -4.25 -2.29
C LYS A 177 12.04 -5.70 -2.26
N SER A 178 11.08 -5.98 -1.38
CA SER A 178 10.42 -7.27 -1.17
C SER A 178 9.00 -7.02 -0.68
N VAL A 179 8.17 -8.06 -0.69
CA VAL A 179 6.86 -8.09 -0.02
C VAL A 179 7.02 -8.76 1.35
N LEU A 180 6.51 -8.14 2.40
CA LEU A 180 6.49 -8.70 3.75
C LEU A 180 5.53 -9.90 3.86
N PRO A 181 5.64 -10.73 4.91
CA PRO A 181 4.62 -11.71 5.25
C PRO A 181 3.28 -11.00 5.50
N PHE A 182 2.17 -11.64 5.14
CA PHE A 182 0.85 -11.05 5.36
C PHE A 182 0.46 -11.13 6.83
N SER A 183 -0.25 -10.09 7.31
CA SER A 183 -0.78 -10.02 8.68
C SER A 183 -2.13 -10.74 8.84
N ILE A 184 -2.55 -11.50 7.83
CA ILE A 184 -3.75 -12.31 7.82
C ILE A 184 -3.44 -13.72 7.30
N THR A 185 -4.06 -14.72 7.90
CA THR A 185 -3.96 -16.14 7.56
C THR A 185 -4.96 -16.49 6.44
N GLY A 186 -4.64 -17.47 5.60
CA GLY A 186 -5.52 -17.87 4.50
C GLY A 186 -6.91 -18.31 4.93
N LYS A 187 -7.05 -18.95 6.10
CA LYS A 187 -8.34 -19.30 6.69
C LYS A 187 -9.19 -18.06 6.99
N LYS A 188 -8.61 -17.09 7.71
CA LYS A 188 -9.26 -15.83 8.07
C LYS A 188 -9.61 -14.97 6.86
N LEU A 189 -8.74 -14.96 5.84
CA LEU A 189 -9.03 -14.29 4.58
C LEU A 189 -10.21 -14.93 3.84
N LYS A 190 -10.31 -16.27 3.84
CA LYS A 190 -11.46 -17.00 3.28
C LYS A 190 -12.75 -16.67 4.05
N GLU A 191 -12.71 -16.75 5.38
CA GLU A 191 -13.84 -16.37 6.26
C GLU A 191 -14.30 -14.93 6.02
N PHE A 192 -13.36 -13.99 5.84
CA PHE A 192 -13.66 -12.59 5.56
C PHE A 192 -14.36 -12.39 4.21
N ILE A 193 -13.96 -13.15 3.18
CA ILE A 193 -14.57 -13.09 1.84
C ILE A 193 -15.96 -13.71 1.87
N ASP A 194 -16.10 -14.85 2.55
CA ASP A 194 -17.35 -15.56 2.65
C ASP A 194 -17.51 -16.21 4.04
N PRO A 195 -18.33 -15.61 4.92
CA PRO A 195 -18.51 -16.09 6.29
C PRO A 195 -19.20 -17.46 6.34
N SER A 196 -19.88 -17.88 5.28
CA SER A 196 -20.57 -19.17 5.21
C SER A 196 -19.61 -20.37 5.21
N ILE A 197 -18.31 -20.15 4.93
CA ILE A 197 -17.29 -21.20 5.01
C ILE A 197 -17.20 -21.77 6.43
N THR A 198 -17.42 -20.94 7.45
CA THR A 198 -17.31 -21.33 8.86
C THR A 198 -18.42 -22.29 9.29
N THR A 199 -19.57 -22.25 8.62
CA THR A 199 -20.73 -23.09 8.91
C THR A 199 -20.86 -24.28 7.94
N MET A 200 -20.05 -24.32 6.88
CA MET A 200 -20.05 -25.42 5.91
C MET A 200 -19.25 -26.63 6.39
N ASN A 201 -19.67 -27.82 5.95
CA ASN A 201 -18.90 -29.04 6.15
C ASN A 201 -17.48 -28.89 5.56
N PRO A 202 -16.42 -29.37 6.23
CA PRO A 202 -15.03 -29.19 5.80
C PRO A 202 -14.72 -29.70 4.38
N ALA A 203 -15.47 -30.71 3.92
CA ALA A 203 -15.35 -31.25 2.57
C ALA A 203 -15.90 -30.28 1.49
N MET A 204 -16.99 -29.56 1.79
CA MET A 204 -17.57 -28.54 0.89
C MET A 204 -16.79 -27.22 0.94
N ALA A 205 -16.26 -26.86 2.10
CA ALA A 205 -15.39 -25.69 2.24
C ALA A 205 -14.10 -25.82 1.40
N LYS A 206 -13.56 -27.04 1.25
CA LYS A 206 -12.37 -27.31 0.43
C LYS A 206 -12.61 -27.20 -1.08
N THR A 207 -13.83 -27.42 -1.56
CA THR A 207 -14.14 -27.38 -2.99
C THR A 207 -14.45 -25.98 -3.51
N LYS A 208 -14.80 -25.03 -2.64
CA LYS A 208 -15.06 -23.64 -3.03
C LYS A 208 -13.74 -22.92 -3.32
N LYS A 209 -13.49 -22.66 -4.60
CA LYS A 209 -12.32 -21.91 -5.07
C LYS A 209 -12.64 -20.41 -5.05
N PHE A 210 -11.81 -19.65 -4.36
CA PHE A 210 -11.84 -18.19 -4.40
C PHE A 210 -10.70 -17.71 -5.29
N GLU A 211 -10.98 -16.78 -6.18
CA GLU A 211 -9.96 -16.15 -7.01
C GLU A 211 -9.73 -14.72 -6.54
N LEU A 212 -8.47 -14.38 -6.24
CA LEU A 212 -8.06 -13.05 -5.86
C LEU A 212 -7.04 -12.50 -6.84
N GLN A 213 -7.17 -11.23 -7.17
CA GLN A 213 -6.18 -10.52 -7.97
C GLN A 213 -5.23 -9.75 -7.05
N THR A 214 -3.96 -9.71 -7.44
CA THR A 214 -2.93 -8.95 -6.73
C THR A 214 -2.53 -7.73 -7.56
N ILE A 215 -2.29 -6.60 -6.89
CA ILE A 215 -1.87 -5.35 -7.51
C ILE A 215 -0.55 -4.92 -6.88
N GLN A 216 0.50 -4.97 -7.68
CA GLN A 216 1.82 -4.48 -7.27
C GLN A 216 1.93 -2.98 -7.55
N ILE A 217 2.13 -2.19 -6.50
CA ILE A 217 2.34 -0.75 -6.54
C ILE A 217 3.81 -0.46 -6.25
N LYS A 218 4.47 0.24 -7.17
CA LYS A 218 5.86 0.67 -7.04
C LYS A 218 5.95 2.17 -7.20
N THR A 219 6.23 2.86 -6.11
CA THR A 219 6.49 4.30 -6.08
C THR A 219 8.00 4.58 -6.20
N ASN A 220 8.35 5.81 -6.57
CA ASN A 220 9.75 6.24 -6.56
C ASN A 220 10.33 6.22 -5.13
N LYS A 221 11.65 5.99 -5.03
CA LYS A 221 12.36 5.83 -3.74
C LYS A 221 12.12 6.97 -2.74
N THR A 222 11.80 8.17 -3.22
CA THR A 222 11.52 9.37 -2.41
C THR A 222 10.19 9.33 -1.68
N ALA A 223 9.19 8.62 -2.21
CA ALA A 223 7.85 8.48 -1.63
C ALA A 223 7.74 7.30 -0.63
N ILE A 224 8.71 6.40 -0.63
CA ILE A 224 8.70 5.20 0.22
C ILE A 224 8.96 5.60 1.68
N THR A 225 8.14 5.07 2.59
CA THR A 225 8.17 5.43 4.02
C THR A 225 8.13 4.17 4.89
N THR A 226 9.29 3.79 5.45
CA THR A 226 9.39 2.65 6.37
C THR A 226 9.37 3.04 7.85
N LEU A 227 9.72 4.29 8.14
CA LEU A 227 9.87 4.84 9.48
C LEU A 227 8.88 5.99 9.69
N PRO A 228 8.54 6.30 10.95
CA PRO A 228 7.72 7.47 11.27
C PRO A 228 8.38 8.76 10.78
N ILE A 229 7.63 9.60 10.07
CA ILE A 229 8.10 10.88 9.54
C ILE A 229 6.97 11.92 9.60
N SER A 230 7.33 13.20 9.72
CA SER A 230 6.33 14.27 9.72
C SER A 230 5.78 14.53 8.32
N ASN A 231 4.56 15.08 8.24
CA ASN A 231 3.92 15.46 6.98
C ASN A 231 4.81 16.39 6.12
N MET A 232 5.46 17.37 6.76
CA MET A 232 6.33 18.33 6.07
C MET A 232 7.62 17.68 5.55
N GLU A 233 8.24 16.82 6.37
CA GLU A 233 9.41 16.08 5.89
C GLU A 233 9.02 15.17 4.72
N TYR A 234 7.89 14.48 4.82
CA TYR A 234 7.41 13.62 3.75
C TYR A 234 7.16 14.40 2.45
N LEU A 235 6.40 15.48 2.53
CA LEU A 235 6.08 16.35 1.41
C LEU A 235 7.35 16.85 0.70
N SER A 236 8.36 17.30 1.46
CA SER A 236 9.62 17.79 0.90
C SER A 236 10.39 16.74 0.07
N ARG A 237 10.20 15.43 0.32
CA ARG A 237 10.98 14.37 -0.35
C ARG A 237 10.63 14.20 -1.82
N PHE A 238 9.37 14.38 -2.20
CA PHE A 238 8.91 14.12 -3.57
C PHE A 238 8.62 15.39 -4.37
N LEU A 239 8.54 16.57 -3.74
CA LEU A 239 8.31 17.83 -4.46
C LEU A 239 9.35 18.13 -5.56
N ASN A 240 10.61 17.75 -5.36
CA ASN A 240 11.67 18.01 -6.33
C ASN A 240 11.62 17.06 -7.54
N LYS A 241 11.32 15.77 -7.31
CA LYS A 241 11.40 14.73 -8.35
C LYS A 241 10.05 14.36 -8.96
N GLY A 242 8.97 14.94 -8.46
CA GLY A 242 7.61 14.51 -8.74
C GLY A 242 7.33 13.10 -8.19
N ILE A 243 6.17 12.56 -8.55
CA ILE A 243 5.72 11.24 -8.11
C ILE A 243 5.59 10.35 -9.35
N ASN A 244 6.33 9.24 -9.36
CA ASN A 244 6.20 8.20 -10.38
C ASN A 244 5.68 6.94 -9.72
N VAL A 245 4.54 6.44 -10.20
CA VAL A 245 3.90 5.22 -9.71
C VAL A 245 3.77 4.24 -10.86
N LYS A 246 4.23 3.01 -10.63
CA LYS A 246 4.00 1.88 -11.52
C LYS A 246 3.06 0.90 -10.83
N CYS A 247 1.93 0.62 -11.48
CA CYS A 247 0.95 -0.34 -11.00
C CYS A 247 0.94 -1.54 -11.96
N LYS A 248 1.11 -2.74 -11.42
CA LYS A 248 0.97 -4.00 -12.16
C LYS A 248 -0.19 -4.80 -11.58
N ILE A 249 -1.24 -4.97 -12.38
CA ILE A 249 -2.38 -5.82 -12.06
C ILE A 249 -2.04 -7.22 -12.55
N ASN A 250 -1.92 -8.17 -11.64
CA ASN A 250 -1.61 -9.55 -11.96
C ASN A 250 -2.88 -10.35 -12.26
N GLU A 251 -2.69 -11.53 -12.88
CA GLU A 251 -3.78 -12.46 -13.15
C GLU A 251 -4.43 -12.97 -11.84
N PRO A 252 -5.72 -13.35 -11.87
CA PRO A 252 -6.38 -13.98 -10.72
C PRO A 252 -5.62 -15.23 -10.28
N GLN A 253 -5.48 -15.39 -8.97
CA GLN A 253 -4.88 -16.56 -8.36
C GLN A 253 -5.88 -17.24 -7.45
N VAL A 254 -5.86 -18.58 -7.46
CA VAL A 254 -6.70 -19.38 -6.57
C VAL A 254 -6.18 -19.26 -5.15
N LEU A 255 -7.07 -18.93 -4.23
CA LEU A 255 -6.76 -18.76 -2.82
C LEU A 255 -6.52 -20.12 -2.15
N SER A 256 -5.26 -20.47 -1.99
CA SER A 256 -4.83 -21.58 -1.16
C SER A 256 -4.76 -21.18 0.33
N ASP A 257 -4.71 -22.16 1.24
CA ASP A 257 -4.55 -21.89 2.67
C ASP A 257 -3.20 -21.22 2.98
N ASN A 258 -2.20 -21.45 2.12
CA ASN A 258 -0.88 -20.87 2.20
C ASN A 258 -0.77 -19.66 1.25
N LEU A 259 -0.80 -18.45 1.79
CA LEU A 259 -0.85 -17.20 1.02
C LEU A 259 0.47 -16.84 0.29
N GLU A 260 1.45 -17.75 0.24
CA GLU A 260 2.74 -17.51 -0.42
C GLU A 260 2.60 -17.29 -1.92
N GLU A 261 1.65 -17.96 -2.60
CA GLU A 261 1.45 -17.76 -4.05
C GLU A 261 1.03 -16.32 -4.37
N LEU A 262 0.09 -15.77 -3.60
CA LEU A 262 -0.33 -14.37 -3.67
C LEU A 262 0.83 -13.42 -3.38
N ARG A 263 1.67 -13.80 -2.42
CA ARG A 263 2.85 -13.02 -2.04
C ARG A 263 3.91 -13.03 -3.14
N VAL A 264 4.16 -14.17 -3.77
CA VAL A 264 5.04 -14.30 -4.96
C VAL A 264 4.51 -13.44 -6.10
N ALA A 265 3.20 -13.45 -6.35
CA ALA A 265 2.57 -12.63 -7.37
C ALA A 265 2.74 -11.13 -7.12
N LEU A 266 2.51 -10.69 -5.87
CA LEU A 266 2.78 -9.30 -5.45
C LEU A 266 4.26 -8.92 -5.61
N ASN A 267 5.17 -9.89 -5.54
CA ASN A 267 6.59 -9.68 -5.78
C ASN A 267 6.98 -9.77 -7.26
N GLY A 268 6.00 -9.80 -8.17
CA GLY A 268 6.22 -9.87 -9.61
C GLY A 268 6.61 -11.25 -10.12
N GLY A 269 6.33 -12.31 -9.35
CA GLY A 269 6.64 -13.70 -9.71
C GLY A 269 7.97 -14.22 -9.13
N ASP A 270 8.75 -13.37 -8.45
CA ASP A 270 10.07 -13.74 -7.95
C ASP A 270 10.00 -14.25 -6.50
N LYS A 271 10.01 -15.57 -6.33
CA LYS A 271 9.99 -16.22 -5.02
C LYS A 271 11.27 -15.97 -4.21
N TYR A 272 12.42 -15.79 -4.87
CA TYR A 272 13.72 -15.67 -4.21
C TYR A 272 13.96 -14.28 -3.61
N LYS A 273 13.13 -13.30 -3.95
CA LYS A 273 13.14 -11.98 -3.33
C LYS A 273 12.21 -11.85 -2.14
N LEU A 274 11.48 -12.91 -1.76
CA LEU A 274 10.61 -12.87 -0.58
C LEU A 274 11.42 -12.98 0.71
N VAL A 275 11.18 -12.05 1.61
CA VAL A 275 11.77 -12.10 2.96
C VAL A 275 11.16 -13.22 3.82
N SER A 276 11.87 -13.66 4.85
CA SER A 276 11.37 -14.67 5.78
C SER A 276 10.13 -14.20 6.56
N ARG A 277 9.37 -15.18 7.07
CA ARG A 277 8.19 -14.96 7.91
C ARG A 277 8.48 -14.24 9.23
N LYS A 278 9.75 -14.20 9.65
CA LYS A 278 10.21 -13.50 10.87
C LYS A 278 10.23 -11.98 10.74
N LEU A 279 10.14 -11.45 9.51
CA LEU A 279 10.17 -10.02 9.23
C LEU A 279 8.74 -9.50 9.07
N ASP A 280 7.95 -9.61 10.13
CA ASP A 280 6.54 -9.19 10.19
C ASP A 280 6.37 -7.80 10.84
N VAL A 281 5.12 -7.42 11.13
CA VAL A 281 4.75 -6.14 11.75
C VAL A 281 5.36 -6.00 13.16
N GLU A 282 5.46 -7.07 13.93
CA GLU A 282 6.05 -7.05 15.27
C GLU A 282 7.57 -6.83 15.20
N SER A 283 8.23 -7.54 14.29
CA SER A 283 9.64 -7.32 13.98
C SER A 283 9.92 -5.88 13.58
N LYS A 284 9.04 -5.28 12.77
CA LYS A 284 9.12 -3.86 12.42
C LYS A 284 8.95 -2.94 13.63
N ARG A 285 8.01 -3.23 14.53
CA ARG A 285 7.80 -2.45 15.76
C ARG A 285 9.08 -2.44 16.62
N ASN A 286 9.73 -3.59 16.75
CA ASN A 286 11.00 -3.71 17.47
C ASN A 286 12.13 -2.95 16.75
N PHE A 287 12.19 -3.05 15.43
CA PHE A 287 13.15 -2.27 14.63
C PHE A 287 12.99 -0.75 14.83
N VAL A 288 11.76 -0.23 14.78
CA VAL A 288 11.51 1.21 14.92
C VAL A 288 11.94 1.70 16.31
N LYS A 289 11.64 0.94 17.38
CA LYS A 289 12.08 1.26 18.74
C LYS A 289 13.60 1.35 18.84
N GLU A 290 14.31 0.35 18.33
CA GLU A 290 15.78 0.30 18.35
C GLU A 290 16.39 1.43 17.50
N TYR A 291 15.85 1.67 16.30
CA TYR A 291 16.32 2.70 15.39
C TYR A 291 16.17 4.10 16.01
N ILE A 292 15.02 4.42 16.61
CA ILE A 292 14.79 5.71 17.26
C ILE A 292 15.72 5.90 18.47
N SER A 293 15.90 4.85 19.27
CA SER A 293 16.83 4.86 20.41
C SER A 293 18.26 5.18 19.96
N ASP A 294 18.73 4.53 18.90
CA ASP A 294 20.06 4.78 18.33
C ASP A 294 20.23 6.20 17.79
N GLN A 295 19.23 6.72 17.08
CA GLN A 295 19.25 8.09 16.56
C GLN A 295 19.28 9.14 17.68
N ARG A 296 18.61 8.87 18.82
CA ARG A 296 18.67 9.74 20.00
C ARG A 296 20.06 9.73 20.64
N LYS A 297 20.71 8.56 20.72
CA LYS A 297 22.07 8.45 21.26
C LYS A 297 23.09 9.22 20.42
N LYS A 298 22.97 9.20 19.09
CA LYS A 298 23.88 9.93 18.17
C LYS A 298 23.73 11.45 18.18
N ARG A 299 22.63 11.96 18.73
CA ARG A 299 22.33 13.40 18.84
C ARG A 299 22.71 14.00 20.20
N LYS A 300 23.01 13.15 21.19
CA LYS A 300 23.60 13.53 22.47
C LYS A 300 25.11 13.46 22.34
#